data_AF-A0A429JZ82-F1
#
_entry.id   AF-A0A429JZ82-F1
#
_cell.length_a   1.000
_cell.length_b   1.000
_cell.length_c   1.000
_cell.angle_alpha   90.00
_cell.angle_beta   90.00
_cell.angle_gamma   90.00
#
_symmetry.space_group_name_H-M   'P 1'
#
loop_
_entity.id
_entity.type
_entity.pdbx_description
1 polymer ?
#
loop_
_entity_poly.entity_id
_entity_poly.type
_entity_poly.pdbx_seq_one_letter_code
_entity_poly.pdbx_strand_id
1 'polypeptide(L)'
;MQKPVKRGDAWRITVRYLGKRYTATRDTASECEQWTAKKLLELQSEQANPEPEKIHTSFYALFEQYYQEEGRKMKSARLIVQMLKCLKKKE
;
A
#
# COMPACT_ATOMS: atom_id res chain seq x y z
N MET A 1 -16.78 -7.94 -16.61
CA MET A 1 -17.06 -6.53 -16.26
C MET A 1 -18.36 -6.45 -15.46
N GLN A 2 -18.43 -5.61 -14.43
CA GLN A 2 -19.68 -5.41 -13.69
C GLN A 2 -20.65 -4.64 -14.57
N LYS A 3 -21.87 -5.16 -14.73
CA LYS A 3 -22.92 -4.51 -15.52
C LYS A 3 -23.53 -3.34 -14.74
N PRO A 4 -23.89 -2.24 -15.40
CA PRO A 4 -24.61 -1.17 -14.74
C PRO A 4 -26.00 -1.66 -14.31
N VAL A 5 -26.40 -1.31 -13.09
CA VAL A 5 -27.67 -1.70 -12.48
C VAL A 5 -28.60 -0.51 -12.47
N LYS A 6 -29.81 -0.66 -13.01
CA LYS A 6 -30.84 0.38 -13.01
C LYS A 6 -31.43 0.56 -11.61
N ARG A 7 -31.53 1.82 -11.14
CA ARG A 7 -32.08 2.24 -9.85
C ARG A 7 -33.01 3.43 -10.11
N GLY A 8 -34.30 3.16 -10.27
CA GLY A 8 -35.26 4.18 -10.72
C GLY A 8 -34.94 4.62 -12.15
N ASP A 9 -34.79 5.92 -12.36
CA ASP A 9 -34.45 6.52 -13.66
C ASP A 9 -32.94 6.60 -13.93
N ALA A 10 -32.11 6.28 -12.93
CA ALA A 10 -30.65 6.35 -13.05
C ALA A 10 -30.00 4.95 -13.14
N TRP A 11 -28.79 4.92 -13.68
CA TRP A 11 -27.93 3.74 -13.78
C TRP A 11 -26.74 3.85 -12.83
N ARG A 12 -26.45 2.78 -12.09
CA ARG A 12 -25.31 2.72 -11.18
C ARG A 12 -24.36 1.62 -11.59
N ILE A 13 -23.06 1.93 -11.69
CA ILE A 13 -22.01 0.95 -11.91
C ILE A 13 -21.02 0.94 -10.75
N THR A 14 -20.52 -0.25 -10.45
CA THR A 14 -19.47 -0.47 -9.46
C THR A 14 -18.24 -1.02 -10.17
N VAL A 15 -17.07 -0.58 -9.76
CA VAL A 15 -15.77 -1.03 -10.27
C VAL A 15 -14.91 -1.39 -9.08
N ARG A 16 -14.25 -2.55 -9.14
CA ARG A 16 -13.32 -3.00 -8.11
C ARG A 16 -11.91 -3.01 -8.68
N TYR A 17 -10.96 -2.40 -7.98
CA TYR A 17 -9.57 -2.34 -8.39
C TYR A 17 -8.66 -2.30 -7.15
N LEU A 18 -7.67 -3.21 -7.08
CA LEU A 18 -6.81 -3.44 -5.92
C LEU A 18 -7.53 -3.39 -4.55
N GLY A 19 -8.63 -4.14 -4.41
CA GLY A 19 -9.38 -4.21 -3.15
C GLY A 19 -10.20 -2.95 -2.81
N LYS A 20 -10.03 -1.82 -3.52
CA LYS A 20 -10.86 -0.63 -3.40
C LYS A 20 -12.09 -0.73 -4.32
N ARG A 21 -13.21 -0.16 -3.87
CA ARG A 21 -14.48 -0.14 -4.61
C ARG A 21 -14.83 1.29 -5.00
N TYR A 22 -15.02 1.52 -6.28
CA TYR A 22 -15.46 2.79 -6.85
C TYR A 22 -16.87 2.62 -7.40
N THR A 23 -17.75 3.59 -7.15
CA THR A 23 -19.13 3.55 -7.66
C THR A 23 -19.48 4.87 -8.30
N ALA A 24 -20.19 4.82 -9.41
CA ALA A 24 -20.75 5.99 -10.06
C ALA A 24 -22.22 5.75 -10.42
N THR A 25 -22.99 6.82 -10.38
CA THR A 25 -24.38 6.87 -10.86
C THR A 25 -24.44 7.87 -12.01
N ARG A 26 -25.07 7.50 -13.13
CA ARG A 26 -25.26 8.30 -14.34
C ARG A 26 -26.64 8.06 -14.94
N ASP A 27 -27.06 8.90 -15.88
CA ASP A 27 -28.41 8.85 -16.44
C ASP A 27 -28.56 7.76 -17.50
N THR A 28 -27.47 7.39 -18.20
CA THR A 28 -27.49 6.33 -19.21
C THR A 28 -26.56 5.16 -18.86
N ALA A 29 -26.91 3.96 -19.35
CA ALA A 29 -26.08 2.76 -19.20
C ALA A 29 -24.73 2.91 -19.92
N SER A 30 -24.74 3.52 -21.11
CA SER A 30 -23.53 3.77 -21.92
C SER A 30 -22.54 4.70 -21.21
N GLU A 31 -23.01 5.77 -20.55
CA GLU A 31 -22.15 6.64 -19.76
C GLU A 31 -21.50 5.92 -18.58
N CYS A 32 -22.21 4.99 -17.95
CA CYS A 32 -21.66 4.16 -16.89
C CYS A 32 -20.54 3.23 -17.41
N GLU A 33 -20.70 2.66 -18.59
CA GLU A 33 -19.68 1.82 -19.25
C GLU A 33 -18.44 2.65 -19.63
N GLN A 34 -18.65 3.81 -20.25
CA GLN A 34 -17.57 4.75 -20.59
C GLN A 34 -16.82 5.23 -19.34
N TRP A 35 -17.55 5.57 -18.27
CA TRP A 35 -16.95 5.94 -17.00
C TRP A 35 -16.12 4.81 -16.41
N THR A 36 -16.60 3.57 -16.50
CA THR A 36 -15.88 2.38 -16.02
C THR A 36 -14.57 2.17 -16.78
N ALA A 37 -14.60 2.28 -18.11
CA ALA A 37 -13.41 2.19 -18.95
C ALA A 37 -12.40 3.29 -18.61
N LYS A 38 -12.86 4.54 -18.50
CA LYS A 38 -12.02 5.69 -18.13
C LYS A 38 -11.40 5.50 -16.75
N LYS A 39 -12.19 5.10 -15.75
CA LYS A 39 -11.72 4.94 -14.37
C LYS A 39 -10.70 3.81 -14.25
N LEU A 40 -10.86 2.71 -14.99
CA LEU A 40 -9.86 1.64 -15.03
C LEU A 40 -8.53 2.12 -15.60
N LEU A 41 -8.55 2.88 -16.70
CA LEU A 41 -7.34 3.45 -17.30
C LEU A 41 -6.64 4.43 -16.35
N GLU A 42 -7.40 5.32 -15.69
CA GLU A 42 -6.85 6.23 -14.68
C GLU A 42 -6.15 5.44 -13.56
N LEU A 43 -6.81 4.44 -13.00
CA LEU A 43 -6.27 3.65 -11.90
C LEU A 43 -5.05 2.78 -12.29
N GLN A 44 -5.00 2.32 -13.54
CA GLN A 44 -3.81 1.66 -14.10
C GLN A 44 -2.64 2.62 -14.26
N SER A 45 -2.91 3.85 -14.72
CA SER A 45 -1.86 4.87 -14.85
C SER A 45 -1.30 5.34 -13.52
N GLU A 46 -2.14 5.42 -12.48
CA GLU A 46 -1.76 5.89 -11.14
C GLU A 46 -0.83 4.89 -10.40
N GLN A 47 -0.89 3.61 -10.77
CA GLN A 47 0.04 2.57 -10.28
C GLN A 47 1.39 2.54 -10.97
N ALA A 48 1.54 3.20 -12.12
CA ALA A 48 2.83 3.27 -12.80
C ALA A 48 3.86 4.08 -11.99
N ASN A 49 3.41 4.83 -10.97
CA ASN A 49 4.26 5.21 -9.85
C ASN A 49 4.17 4.14 -8.77
N PRO A 50 5.12 3.19 -8.69
CA PRO A 50 5.19 2.36 -7.49
C PRO A 50 5.39 3.32 -6.31
N GLU A 51 4.44 3.33 -5.36
CA GLU A 51 4.77 3.81 -4.02
C GLU A 51 6.09 3.10 -3.64
N PRO A 52 7.11 3.83 -3.16
CA PRO A 52 8.38 3.20 -2.84
C PRO A 52 8.08 2.04 -1.91
N GLU A 53 8.44 0.82 -2.33
CA GLU A 53 8.20 -0.39 -1.56
C GLU A 53 8.66 -0.10 -0.13
N LYS A 54 7.72 -0.18 0.83
CA LYS A 54 8.03 0.08 2.22
C LYS A 54 9.16 -0.85 2.60
N ILE A 55 10.33 -0.30 2.91
CA ILE A 55 11.51 -1.09 3.19
C ILE A 55 11.18 -1.99 4.39
N HIS A 56 11.01 -3.28 4.13
CA HIS A 56 10.72 -4.29 5.15
C HIS A 56 12.02 -4.62 5.89
N THR A 57 12.57 -3.65 6.61
CA THR A 57 13.72 -3.87 7.48
C THR A 57 13.24 -4.36 8.83
N SER A 58 13.80 -5.47 9.32
CA SER A 58 13.50 -5.95 10.67
C SER A 58 14.06 -4.98 11.72
N PHE A 59 13.44 -4.96 12.91
CA PHE A 59 13.95 -4.18 14.02
C PHE A 59 15.41 -4.54 14.35
N TYR A 60 15.77 -5.82 14.21
CA TYR A 60 17.14 -6.30 14.38
C TYR A 60 18.11 -5.62 13.40
N ALA A 61 17.78 -5.58 12.10
CA ALA A 61 18.65 -4.98 11.09
C ALA A 61 18.84 -3.46 11.31
N LEU A 62 17.79 -2.75 11.72
CA LEU A 62 17.90 -1.33 12.11
C LEU A 62 18.81 -1.13 13.32
N PHE A 63 18.68 -1.99 14.34
CA PHE A 63 19.45 -1.88 15.57
C PHE A 63 20.94 -2.25 15.34
N GLU A 64 21.21 -3.18 14.44
CA GLU A 64 22.57 -3.52 13.98
C GLU A 64 23.21 -2.35 13.24
N GLN A 65 22.47 -1.70 12.32
CA GLN A 65 22.95 -0.51 11.64
C GLN A 65 23.27 0.63 12.62
N TYR A 66 22.38 0.89 13.59
CA TYR A 66 22.61 1.88 14.65
C TYR A 66 23.90 1.59 15.43
N TYR A 67 24.15 0.33 15.80
CA TYR A 67 25.37 -0.03 16.51
C TYR A 67 26.63 0.25 15.69
N GLN A 68 26.61 -0.03 14.39
CA GLN A 68 27.74 0.21 13.50
C GLN A 68 28.05 1.70 13.31
N GLU A 69 27.04 2.55 13.16
CA GLU A 69 27.23 3.97 12.86
C GLU A 69 27.56 4.82 14.11
N GLU A 70 26.79 4.61 15.18
CA GLU A 70 26.83 5.46 16.38
C GLU A 70 27.05 4.68 17.67
N GLY A 71 26.36 3.55 17.85
CA GLY A 71 26.33 2.82 19.13
C GLY A 71 27.71 2.35 19.60
N ARG A 72 28.63 2.01 18.67
CA ARG A 72 30.01 1.63 18.98
C ARG A 72 30.87 2.74 19.57
N LYS A 73 30.51 4.01 19.36
CA LYS A 73 31.24 5.19 19.84
C LYS A 73 30.78 5.62 21.23
N MET A 74 29.62 5.16 21.68
CA MET A 74 29.04 5.52 22.96
C MET A 74 29.61 4.69 24.11
N LYS A 75 29.61 5.26 25.33
CA LYS A 75 30.02 4.55 26.56
C LYS A 75 29.13 3.31 26.84
N SER A 76 27.92 3.29 26.30
CA SER A 76 26.95 2.20 26.39
C SER A 76 27.17 1.08 25.36
N ALA A 77 28.23 1.11 24.54
CA ALA A 77 28.48 0.12 23.48
C ALA A 77 28.33 -1.34 23.95
N ARG A 78 28.85 -1.67 25.15
CA ARG A 78 28.74 -3.02 25.73
C ARG A 78 27.29 -3.44 25.98
N LEU A 79 26.46 -2.53 26.48
CA LEU A 79 25.04 -2.77 26.72
C LEU A 79 24.29 -2.94 25.38
N ILE A 80 24.60 -2.11 24.38
CA ILE A 80 23.98 -2.19 23.05
C ILE A 80 24.26 -3.55 22.41
N VAL A 81 25.51 -4.05 22.47
CA VAL A 81 25.87 -5.39 21.99
C VAL A 81 25.12 -6.49 22.73
N GLN A 82 24.95 -6.36 24.05
CA GLN A 82 24.20 -7.33 24.85
C GLN A 82 22.72 -7.37 24.43
N MET A 83 22.10 -6.21 24.21
CA MET A 83 20.72 -6.12 23.70
C MET A 83 20.59 -6.75 22.32
N LEU A 84 21.55 -6.52 21.42
CA LEU A 84 21.62 -7.11 20.08
C LEU A 84 21.65 -8.65 20.13
N LYS A 85 22.45 -9.22 21.04
CA LYS A 85 22.52 -10.67 21.27
C LYS A 85 21.21 -11.25 21.81
N CYS A 86 20.52 -10.53 22.70
CA CYS A 86 19.23 -10.96 23.23
C CYS A 86 18.14 -10.95 22.16
N LEU A 87 18.16 -9.96 21.26
CA LEU A 87 17.21 -9.85 20.14
C LEU A 87 17.37 -11.01 19.16
N LYS A 88 18.60 -11.39 18.82
CA LYS A 88 18.89 -12.50 17.89
C LYS A 88 18.44 -13.89 18.39
N LYS A 89 18.33 -14.07 19.71
CA LYS A 89 18.01 -15.39 20.31
C LYS A 89 16.50 -15.66 20.39
N LYS A 90 15.67 -14.68 20.02
CA LYS A 90 14.22 -14.68 20.23
C LYS A 90 13.41 -14.90 18.94
N GLU A 91 14.09 -14.96 17.79
CA GLU A 91 13.55 -15.39 16.49
C GLU A 91 13.78 -16.87 16.25
#